data_AF-A0A938L9J6-F1
#
_entry.id   AF-A0A938L9J6-F1
#
_cell.length_a   1.000
_cell.length_b   1.000
_cell.length_c   1.000
_cell.angle_alpha   90.00
_cell.angle_beta   90.00
_cell.angle_gamma   90.00
#
_symmetry.space_group_name_H-M   'P 1'
#
loop_
_entity.id
_entity.type
_entity.pdbx_description
1 polymer ?
#
loop_
_entity_poly.entity_id
_entity_poly.type
_entity_poly.pdbx_seq_one_letter_code
_entity_poly.pdbx_strand_id
1 'polypeptide(L)'
;MLAGASAFAQGCPQPDGLWSAPGSCCSVAIANLPNFPPLNLPGLGICYSQCNPATQPNLKVNLSPPAQMGCASFSSQFSLTGTAGVVGLSGVLRMDYTRNWIEVAPTGIQYEVWRFLIKGDLGTFAPAPTVCPVASCITAANPQAFYYGHVDYALDCGTGVWEASLSLYHGCDRFSHSPVSSAPGVFHPGTSYAIVAPVTAANPFVPAALPYGSGPLLAEAMRPAMPVPGTILCQHEEAISGGLQFQLGSACACPLSFASPMHSANLLQGTGTCPNTAGITSSFQAINVPGQPWIFEIKTSLGNWTNPVGPFPGDEALWVDEGVFDYFDSCASAAAAPSSLNVFYGVSTRRGFNVLPIDPGFINENMIDLASNFHLPAGGVPVLPATNTVLPTQYLIYTNIP
;
A
#
# COMPACT_ATOMS: atom_id res chain seq x y z
N MET A 1 -2.74 -19.56 25.83
CA MET A 1 -1.41 -19.23 26.35
C MET A 1 -1.04 -17.86 25.78
N LEU A 2 -1.04 -16.82 26.59
CA LEU A 2 -0.48 -15.51 26.23
C LEU A 2 1.03 -15.64 26.38
N ALA A 3 1.74 -15.84 25.27
CA ALA A 3 3.19 -15.73 25.28
C ALA A 3 3.55 -14.28 25.63
N GLY A 4 4.14 -14.07 26.80
CA GLY A 4 4.72 -12.78 27.15
C GLY A 4 5.86 -12.51 26.17
N ALA A 5 5.72 -11.43 25.38
CA ALA A 5 6.78 -10.96 24.52
C ALA A 5 8.02 -10.67 25.37
N SER A 6 9.13 -11.35 25.08
CA SER A 6 10.43 -11.00 25.64
C SER A 6 10.77 -9.59 25.18
N ALA A 7 11.08 -8.70 26.12
CA ALA A 7 11.67 -7.41 25.85
C ALA A 7 13.07 -7.64 25.26
N PHE A 8 13.14 -7.90 23.96
CA PHE A 8 14.39 -7.82 23.23
C PHE A 8 14.84 -6.36 23.29
N ALA A 9 16.06 -6.12 23.75
CA ALA A 9 16.77 -4.93 23.34
C ALA A 9 16.77 -4.98 21.80
N GLN A 10 15.96 -4.13 21.14
CA GLN A 10 15.83 -4.15 19.70
C GLN A 10 17.17 -3.73 19.10
N GLY A 11 18.00 -4.70 18.74
CA GLY A 11 19.17 -4.49 17.89
C GLY A 11 18.73 -4.67 16.44
N CYS A 12 19.07 -3.72 15.58
CA CYS A 12 18.96 -3.91 14.13
C CYS A 12 20.15 -4.76 13.60
N PRO A 13 19.97 -5.50 12.51
CA PRO A 13 18.70 -5.80 11.84
C PRO A 13 17.88 -6.85 12.61
N GLN A 14 16.56 -6.80 12.49
CA GLN A 14 15.60 -7.76 13.01
C GLN A 14 14.87 -8.46 11.84
N PRO A 15 15.43 -9.55 11.29
CA PRO A 15 14.75 -10.33 10.25
C PRO A 15 13.33 -10.70 10.66
N ASP A 16 12.39 -10.53 9.73
CA ASP A 16 10.98 -10.79 9.98
C ASP A 16 10.63 -12.29 9.97
N GLY A 17 11.56 -13.14 9.54
CA GLY A 17 11.42 -14.59 9.51
C GLY A 17 10.45 -15.12 8.45
N LEU A 18 10.02 -14.28 7.49
CA LEU A 18 9.10 -14.68 6.43
C LEU A 18 9.84 -15.11 5.17
N TRP A 19 11.06 -14.63 4.95
CA TRP A 19 11.89 -15.04 3.81
C TRP A 19 12.00 -16.57 3.70
N SER A 20 11.78 -17.10 2.50
CA SER A 20 11.86 -18.53 2.24
C SER A 20 13.26 -18.94 1.78
N ALA A 21 13.80 -19.98 2.39
CA ALA A 21 14.86 -20.73 1.75
C ALA A 21 14.30 -21.40 0.47
N PRO A 22 15.10 -21.59 -0.59
CA PRO A 22 14.63 -22.26 -1.81
C PRO A 22 13.87 -23.56 -1.51
N GLY A 23 12.64 -23.67 -1.99
CA GLY A 23 11.77 -24.85 -1.80
C GLY A 23 10.87 -24.84 -0.55
N SER A 24 10.85 -23.77 0.25
CA SER A 24 10.05 -23.67 1.48
C SER A 24 8.84 -22.71 1.43
N CYS A 25 8.63 -21.99 0.34
CA CYS A 25 7.55 -21.02 0.10
C CYS A 25 6.12 -21.48 0.47
N CYS A 26 5.74 -22.75 0.24
CA CYS A 26 4.41 -23.23 0.61
C CYS A 26 4.32 -23.74 2.06
N SER A 27 5.39 -23.61 2.84
CA SER A 27 5.42 -23.97 4.25
C SER A 27 5.08 -22.78 5.15
N VAL A 28 4.77 -23.07 6.41
CA VAL A 28 4.36 -22.04 7.37
C VAL A 28 5.57 -21.38 8.03
N ALA A 29 5.49 -20.06 8.18
CA ALA A 29 6.44 -19.19 8.86
C ALA A 29 5.76 -18.48 10.04
N ILE A 30 6.54 -17.89 10.94
CA ILE A 30 6.03 -16.98 11.97
C ILE A 30 6.67 -15.61 11.71
N ALA A 31 5.83 -14.60 11.48
CA ALA A 31 6.30 -13.23 11.36
C ALA A 31 6.86 -12.77 12.71
N ASN A 32 8.14 -12.43 12.75
CA ASN A 32 8.83 -11.86 13.89
C ASN A 32 8.85 -10.34 13.75
N LEU A 33 7.73 -9.70 14.13
CA LEU A 33 7.56 -8.26 14.02
C LEU A 33 7.68 -7.59 15.38
N PRO A 34 8.27 -6.38 15.46
CA PRO A 34 8.32 -5.63 16.70
C PRO A 34 6.95 -5.10 17.11
N ASN A 35 6.86 -4.60 18.35
CA ASN A 35 5.71 -3.80 18.76
C ASN A 35 5.84 -2.39 18.17
N PHE A 36 4.94 -2.04 17.27
CA PHE A 36 4.92 -0.73 16.65
C PHE A 36 4.26 0.32 17.57
N PRO A 37 4.87 1.51 17.75
CA PRO A 37 4.30 2.55 18.59
C PRO A 37 3.08 3.22 17.95
N PRO A 38 2.29 4.01 18.71
CA PRO A 38 1.31 4.89 18.09
C PRO A 38 2.01 5.99 17.29
N LEU A 39 1.37 6.46 16.21
CA LEU A 39 1.86 7.57 15.42
C LEU A 39 1.07 8.85 15.69
N ASN A 40 1.79 9.96 15.74
CA ASN A 40 1.23 11.30 15.79
C ASN A 40 2.09 12.20 14.90
N LEU A 41 1.70 12.31 13.63
CA LEU A 41 2.48 12.94 12.59
C LEU A 41 1.85 14.27 12.15
N PRO A 42 2.65 15.33 11.95
CA PRO A 42 2.21 16.46 11.16
C PRO A 42 2.05 16.00 9.71
N GLY A 43 0.98 16.39 9.02
CA GLY A 43 0.70 15.93 7.67
C GLY A 43 0.13 17.02 6.79
N LEU A 44 -0.12 16.65 5.53
CA LEU A 44 -0.70 17.49 4.51
C LEU A 44 -1.88 16.75 3.88
N GLY A 45 -3.04 17.41 3.81
CA GLY A 45 -4.12 16.96 2.93
C GLY A 45 -3.86 17.51 1.54
N ILE A 46 -4.18 16.76 0.50
CA ILE A 46 -4.06 17.23 -0.87
C ILE A 46 -5.37 16.91 -1.57
N CYS A 47 -6.05 17.95 -2.04
CA CYS A 47 -7.24 17.78 -2.87
C CYS A 47 -6.84 18.11 -4.30
N TYR A 48 -6.95 17.12 -5.17
CA TYR A 48 -6.71 17.30 -6.57
C TYR A 48 -8.02 17.72 -7.24
N SER A 49 -7.92 18.67 -8.15
CA SER A 49 -8.98 19.03 -9.09
C SER A 49 -8.37 18.97 -10.48
N GLN A 50 -8.95 18.16 -11.37
CA GLN A 50 -8.47 17.97 -12.73
C GLN A 50 -6.99 17.54 -12.76
N CYS A 51 -6.63 16.61 -11.87
CA CYS A 51 -5.27 16.12 -11.64
C CYS A 51 -4.22 17.19 -11.29
N ASN A 52 -4.65 18.34 -10.76
CA ASN A 52 -3.78 19.38 -10.23
C ASN A 52 -4.09 19.61 -8.75
N PRO A 53 -3.08 19.81 -7.89
CA PRO A 53 -3.31 20.16 -6.49
C PRO A 53 -4.09 21.49 -6.41
N ALA A 54 -5.27 21.47 -5.79
CA ALA A 54 -6.13 22.63 -5.64
C ALA A 54 -6.05 23.22 -4.21
N THR A 55 -6.10 22.35 -3.20
CA THR A 55 -6.11 22.76 -1.79
C THR A 55 -5.19 21.85 -0.99
N GLN A 56 -4.37 22.44 -0.10
CA GLN A 56 -3.32 21.72 0.63
C GLN A 56 -3.27 22.13 2.12
N PRO A 57 -4.27 21.76 2.95
CA PRO A 57 -4.28 22.17 4.35
C PRO A 57 -3.30 21.32 5.16
N ASN A 58 -2.67 21.95 6.15
CA ASN A 58 -1.92 21.24 7.18
C ASN A 58 -2.88 20.44 8.07
N LEU A 59 -2.45 19.24 8.45
CA LEU A 59 -3.24 18.29 9.22
C LEU A 59 -2.38 17.65 10.30
N LYS A 60 -3.05 16.98 11.23
CA LYS A 60 -2.44 16.09 12.21
C LYS A 60 -3.02 14.69 12.00
N VAL A 61 -2.14 13.73 11.74
CA VAL A 61 -2.49 12.32 11.56
C VAL A 61 -2.20 11.58 12.86
N ASN A 62 -3.21 10.91 13.42
CA ASN A 62 -3.01 10.01 14.56
C ASN A 62 -3.39 8.59 14.15
N LEU A 63 -2.50 7.65 14.47
CA LEU A 63 -2.69 6.22 14.27
C LEU A 63 -2.42 5.53 15.61
N SER A 64 -3.37 4.73 16.09
CA SER A 64 -3.14 3.93 17.30
C SER A 64 -2.05 2.86 17.07
N PRO A 65 -1.50 2.23 18.12
CA PRO A 65 -0.59 1.11 17.92
C PRO A 65 -1.28 -0.01 17.11
N PRO A 66 -0.65 -0.54 16.05
CA PRO A 66 -1.18 -1.67 15.29
C PRO A 66 -1.49 -2.87 16.18
N ALA A 67 -2.73 -3.35 16.13
CA ALA A 67 -3.18 -4.56 16.82
C ALA A 67 -3.28 -5.73 15.82
N GLN A 68 -2.54 -6.80 16.09
CA GLN A 68 -2.50 -7.97 15.21
C GLN A 68 -3.88 -8.65 15.13
N MET A 69 -4.35 -8.88 13.90
CA MET A 69 -5.60 -9.61 13.59
C MET A 69 -5.35 -11.01 13.05
N GLY A 70 -4.17 -11.26 12.47
CA GLY A 70 -3.77 -12.56 11.92
C GLY A 70 -2.29 -12.57 11.55
N CYS A 71 -1.88 -13.54 10.72
CA CYS A 71 -0.58 -13.49 10.07
C CYS A 71 -0.44 -12.19 9.28
N ALA A 72 0.58 -11.40 9.60
CA ALA A 72 0.94 -10.18 8.87
C ALA A 72 -0.20 -9.16 8.65
N SER A 73 -1.34 -9.31 9.33
CA SER A 73 -2.50 -8.44 9.19
C SER A 73 -2.83 -7.82 10.54
N PHE A 74 -3.00 -6.52 10.54
CA PHE A 74 -3.15 -5.67 11.72
C PHE A 74 -4.30 -4.70 11.50
N SER A 75 -4.79 -4.15 12.61
CA SER A 75 -5.76 -3.06 12.60
C SER A 75 -5.23 -1.89 13.41
N SER A 76 -5.60 -0.68 13.01
CA SER A 76 -5.33 0.50 13.80
C SER A 76 -6.44 1.54 13.66
N GLN A 77 -6.76 2.21 14.77
CA GLN A 77 -7.65 3.37 14.77
C GLN A 77 -6.93 4.57 14.16
N PHE A 78 -7.56 5.18 13.15
CA PHE A 78 -7.08 6.35 12.46
C PHE A 78 -7.96 7.55 12.77
N SER A 79 -7.31 8.70 12.96
CA SER A 79 -8.01 9.99 12.99
C SER A 79 -7.16 11.11 12.40
N LEU A 80 -7.85 12.03 11.74
CA LEU A 80 -7.28 13.19 11.10
C LEU A 80 -7.86 14.44 11.74
N THR A 81 -7.00 15.31 12.26
CA THR A 81 -7.41 16.59 12.88
C THR A 81 -6.88 17.75 12.06
N GLY A 82 -7.76 18.69 11.72
CA GLY A 82 -7.36 19.94 11.05
C GLY A 82 -6.66 20.93 11.99
N THR A 83 -6.16 22.03 11.45
CA THR A 83 -5.51 23.11 12.23
C THR A 83 -6.41 23.74 13.31
N ALA A 84 -7.73 23.69 13.13
CA ALA A 84 -8.71 24.15 14.11
C ALA A 84 -9.00 23.15 15.24
N GLY A 85 -8.32 21.99 15.27
CA GLY A 85 -8.52 20.95 16.29
C GLY A 85 -9.75 20.06 16.06
N VAL A 86 -10.49 20.25 14.96
CA VAL A 86 -11.66 19.44 14.61
C VAL A 86 -11.23 18.16 13.88
N VAL A 87 -11.75 17.02 14.33
CA VAL A 87 -11.55 15.73 13.64
C VAL A 87 -12.34 15.75 12.34
N GLY A 88 -11.63 15.71 11.22
CA GLY A 88 -12.22 15.72 9.89
C GLY A 88 -12.56 14.32 9.38
N LEU A 89 -11.71 13.33 9.67
CA LEU A 89 -11.83 11.97 9.14
C LEU A 89 -11.38 10.96 10.20
N SER A 90 -12.08 9.84 10.33
CA SER A 90 -11.75 8.78 11.28
C SER A 90 -12.28 7.42 10.84
N GLY A 91 -11.66 6.35 11.31
CA GLY A 91 -12.09 4.98 11.05
C GLY A 91 -11.06 3.96 11.50
N VAL A 92 -11.28 2.71 11.14
CA VAL A 92 -10.32 1.63 11.36
C VAL A 92 -9.60 1.35 10.06
N LEU A 93 -8.28 1.38 10.10
CA LEU A 93 -7.43 0.92 9.01
C LEU A 93 -7.13 -0.55 9.22
N ARG A 94 -7.31 -1.34 8.16
CA ARG A 94 -6.64 -2.63 8.01
C ARG A 94 -5.26 -2.39 7.44
N MET A 95 -4.26 -3.05 8.02
CA MET A 95 -2.86 -2.91 7.68
C MET A 95 -2.30 -4.29 7.37
N ASP A 96 -1.76 -4.50 6.19
CA ASP A 96 -1.18 -5.77 5.78
C ASP A 96 0.33 -5.56 5.58
N TYR A 97 1.13 -6.18 6.44
CA TYR A 97 2.59 -6.12 6.43
C TYR A 97 3.11 -6.76 5.15
N THR A 98 4.00 -6.06 4.44
CA THR A 98 4.63 -6.60 3.22
C THR A 98 6.02 -7.14 3.53
N ARG A 99 6.95 -6.25 3.90
CA ARG A 99 8.40 -6.50 3.99
C ARG A 99 9.11 -5.57 4.98
N ASN A 100 10.36 -5.91 5.32
CA ASN A 100 11.31 -5.03 6.00
C ASN A 100 12.66 -4.90 5.27
N TRP A 101 13.36 -3.80 5.54
CA TRP A 101 14.70 -3.50 4.99
C TRP A 101 15.49 -2.56 5.89
N ILE A 102 16.78 -2.38 5.58
CA ILE A 102 17.60 -1.33 6.19
C ILE A 102 17.70 -0.15 5.23
N GLU A 103 17.53 1.06 5.73
CA GLU A 103 17.88 2.30 5.05
C GLU A 103 19.07 2.97 5.70
N VAL A 104 19.89 3.65 4.89
CA VAL A 104 21.02 4.44 5.36
C VAL A 104 20.85 5.88 4.89
N ALA A 105 20.53 6.77 5.82
CA ALA A 105 20.46 8.21 5.55
C ALA A 105 21.84 8.75 5.15
N PRO A 106 21.94 9.86 4.39
CA PRO A 106 23.23 10.44 4.02
C PRO A 106 24.11 10.87 5.21
N THR A 107 23.52 11.02 6.39
CA THR A 107 24.23 11.27 7.66
C THR A 107 24.90 10.02 8.24
N GLY A 108 24.64 8.84 7.67
CA GLY A 108 25.12 7.54 8.16
C GLY A 108 24.20 6.88 9.19
N ILE A 109 23.08 7.50 9.56
CA ILE A 109 22.07 6.89 10.43
C ILE A 109 21.44 5.71 9.69
N GLN A 110 21.37 4.56 10.36
CA GLN A 110 20.69 3.38 9.84
C GLN A 110 19.28 3.30 10.43
N TYR A 111 18.31 3.07 9.57
CA TYR A 111 16.93 2.78 9.96
C TYR A 111 16.61 1.35 9.55
N GLU A 112 15.91 0.61 10.41
CA GLU A 112 15.19 -0.58 9.99
C GLU A 112 13.74 -0.21 9.74
N VAL A 113 13.22 -0.55 8.56
CA VAL A 113 11.92 -0.09 8.08
C VAL A 113 10.99 -1.29 7.88
N TRP A 114 9.75 -1.18 8.35
CA TRP A 114 8.68 -2.16 8.12
C TRP A 114 7.51 -1.48 7.40
N ARG A 115 7.14 -2.01 6.24
CA ARG A 115 6.04 -1.48 5.43
C ARG A 115 4.74 -2.21 5.65
N PHE A 116 3.68 -1.44 5.77
CA PHE A 116 2.30 -1.91 5.78
C PHE A 116 1.52 -1.24 4.68
N LEU A 117 0.81 -2.03 3.89
CA LEU A 117 -0.24 -1.52 3.02
C LEU A 117 -1.50 -1.33 3.84
N ILE A 118 -2.12 -0.16 3.72
CA ILE A 118 -3.26 0.22 4.55
C ILE A 118 -4.49 0.50 3.70
N LYS A 119 -5.65 0.11 4.22
CA LYS A 119 -6.96 0.39 3.63
C LYS A 119 -8.02 0.59 4.69
N GLY A 120 -8.96 1.50 4.46
CA GLY A 120 -9.92 1.93 5.46
C GLY A 120 -11.19 2.52 4.87
N ASP A 121 -12.33 2.21 5.46
CA ASP A 121 -13.58 2.92 5.22
C ASP A 121 -13.68 4.05 6.24
N LEU A 122 -13.34 5.26 5.81
CA LEU A 122 -13.15 6.41 6.66
C LEU A 122 -14.36 7.36 6.56
N GLY A 123 -14.85 7.82 7.70
CA GLY A 123 -16.03 8.69 7.79
C GLY A 123 -15.79 9.94 8.65
N THR A 124 -16.78 10.83 8.68
CA THR A 124 -16.77 12.01 9.54
C THR A 124 -17.59 11.75 10.82
N PHE A 125 -17.09 12.20 11.97
CA PHE A 125 -17.79 12.02 13.26
C PHE A 125 -18.98 13.00 13.44
N ALA A 126 -19.04 14.05 12.63
CA ALA A 126 -20.07 15.09 12.66
C ALA A 126 -20.35 15.56 11.22
N PRO A 127 -21.42 16.36 10.96
CA PRO A 127 -21.52 17.18 9.76
C PRO A 127 -20.44 18.27 9.81
N ALA A 128 -19.18 17.86 9.73
CA ALA A 128 -18.07 18.75 9.52
C ALA A 128 -18.23 19.34 8.11
N PRO A 129 -17.95 20.64 7.91
CA PRO A 129 -17.83 21.15 6.56
C PRO A 129 -16.84 20.27 5.78
N THR A 130 -17.15 19.97 4.53
CA THR A 130 -16.27 19.23 3.61
C THR A 130 -15.00 20.04 3.39
N VAL A 131 -14.03 19.85 4.28
CA VAL A 131 -12.71 20.46 4.22
C VAL A 131 -11.75 19.38 3.74
N CYS A 132 -10.88 19.75 2.80
CA CYS A 132 -9.84 18.87 2.30
C CYS A 132 -9.08 18.18 3.46
N PRO A 133 -8.84 16.86 3.43
CA PRO A 133 -9.01 15.90 2.34
C PRO A 133 -10.25 15.00 2.51
N VAL A 134 -11.29 15.45 3.21
CA VAL A 134 -12.55 14.71 3.37
C VAL A 134 -13.23 14.61 2.00
N ALA A 135 -13.41 13.38 1.51
CA ALA A 135 -14.05 13.14 0.22
C ALA A 135 -15.50 13.65 0.22
N SER A 136 -15.89 14.37 -0.84
CA SER A 136 -17.25 14.91 -0.97
C SER A 136 -18.33 13.84 -1.13
N CYS A 137 -17.95 12.59 -1.38
CA CYS A 137 -18.87 11.46 -1.47
C CYS A 137 -19.40 11.02 -0.09
N ILE A 138 -18.75 11.42 1.00
CA ILE A 138 -19.19 11.15 2.37
C ILE A 138 -20.44 11.99 2.66
N THR A 139 -21.55 11.32 2.92
CA THR A 139 -22.87 11.91 3.17
C THR A 139 -23.57 11.18 4.33
N ALA A 140 -24.70 11.72 4.81
CA ALA A 140 -25.50 11.00 5.80
C ALA A 140 -25.98 9.61 5.32
N ALA A 141 -26.20 9.43 4.01
CA ALA A 141 -26.60 8.15 3.42
C ALA A 141 -25.42 7.20 3.16
N ASN A 142 -24.22 7.76 2.95
CA ASN A 142 -22.98 7.01 2.72
C ASN A 142 -21.91 7.59 3.66
N PRO A 143 -21.86 7.16 4.93
CA PRO A 143 -21.10 7.85 5.97
C PRO A 143 -19.59 7.61 5.90
N GLN A 144 -19.12 6.80 4.95
CA GLN A 144 -17.73 6.41 4.80
C GLN A 144 -17.31 6.44 3.33
N ALA A 145 -16.02 6.64 3.11
CA ALA A 145 -15.36 6.48 1.82
C ALA A 145 -14.12 5.60 1.97
N PHE A 146 -13.82 4.82 0.94
CA PHE A 146 -12.66 3.94 0.91
C PHE A 146 -11.37 4.72 0.65
N TYR A 147 -10.38 4.55 1.50
CA TYR A 147 -9.02 5.07 1.33
C TYR A 147 -8.02 3.91 1.34
N TYR A 148 -6.93 4.05 0.58
CA TYR A 148 -5.83 3.08 0.55
C TYR A 148 -4.46 3.76 0.41
N GLY A 149 -3.39 3.09 0.79
CA GLY A 149 -2.02 3.60 0.69
C GLY A 149 -1.04 2.75 1.52
N HIS A 150 -0.11 3.39 2.23
CA HIS A 150 0.85 2.70 3.08
C HIS A 150 1.17 3.44 4.38
N VAL A 151 1.81 2.74 5.30
CA VAL A 151 2.57 3.31 6.41
C VAL A 151 3.86 2.54 6.57
N ASP A 152 4.97 3.27 6.66
CA ASP A 152 6.28 2.73 7.00
C ASP A 152 6.61 3.12 8.44
N TYR A 153 7.01 2.14 9.24
CA TYR A 153 7.60 2.38 10.55
C TYR A 153 9.11 2.22 10.42
N ALA A 154 9.87 3.23 10.82
CA ALA A 154 11.33 3.24 10.74
C ALA A 154 11.93 3.35 12.15
N LEU A 155 12.73 2.37 12.56
CA LEU A 155 13.46 2.39 13.82
C LEU A 155 14.89 2.86 13.57
N ASP A 156 15.28 4.01 14.12
CA ASP A 156 16.69 4.42 14.16
C ASP A 156 17.49 3.41 14.98
N CYS A 157 18.38 2.68 14.32
CA CYS A 157 19.14 1.58 14.89
C CYS A 157 20.21 2.03 15.90
N GLY A 158 20.61 3.31 15.88
CA GLY A 158 21.54 3.88 16.85
C GLY A 158 20.85 4.37 18.11
N THR A 159 19.65 4.92 18.00
CA THR A 159 18.95 5.58 19.13
C THR A 159 17.76 4.80 19.68
N GLY A 160 17.20 3.86 18.91
CA GLY A 160 15.95 3.17 19.22
C GLY A 160 14.71 4.05 19.10
N VAL A 161 14.81 5.21 18.44
CA VAL A 161 13.69 6.12 18.21
C VAL A 161 12.92 5.71 16.96
N TRP A 162 11.60 5.73 17.05
CA TRP A 162 10.72 5.45 15.93
C TRP A 162 10.37 6.73 15.16
N GLU A 163 10.51 6.65 13.84
CA GLU A 163 9.98 7.56 12.85
C GLU A 163 8.97 6.80 11.96
N ALA A 164 8.20 7.52 11.15
CA ALA A 164 7.25 6.89 10.25
C ALA A 164 6.88 7.81 9.08
N SER A 165 6.50 7.21 7.96
CA SER A 165 5.82 7.85 6.83
C SER A 165 4.46 7.19 6.60
N LEU A 166 3.50 7.94 6.08
CA LEU A 166 2.15 7.46 5.80
C LEU A 166 1.58 8.16 4.59
N SER A 167 0.88 7.40 3.75
CA SER A 167 -0.02 7.95 2.74
C SER A 167 -1.37 7.25 2.70
N LEU A 168 -2.41 8.02 2.42
CA LEU A 168 -3.74 7.51 2.09
C LEU A 168 -4.29 8.27 0.89
N TYR A 169 -5.05 7.58 0.06
CA TYR A 169 -5.65 8.12 -1.14
C TYR A 169 -7.08 7.61 -1.35
N HIS A 170 -7.93 8.51 -1.80
CA HIS A 170 -9.26 8.23 -2.33
C HIS A 170 -9.31 8.71 -3.78
N GLY A 171 -9.54 7.77 -4.69
CA GLY A 171 -9.61 8.01 -6.13
C GLY A 171 -10.82 8.83 -6.55
N CYS A 172 -10.80 9.31 -7.78
CA CYS A 172 -12.01 9.91 -8.36
C CYS A 172 -13.03 8.83 -8.72
N ASP A 173 -14.25 9.23 -9.07
CA ASP A 173 -15.35 8.31 -9.40
C ASP A 173 -15.03 7.23 -10.39
N ARG A 174 -14.15 7.54 -11.35
CA ARG A 174 -13.74 6.61 -12.38
C ARG A 174 -13.20 5.33 -11.73
N PHE A 175 -12.50 5.42 -10.61
CA PHE A 175 -11.91 4.30 -9.89
C PHE A 175 -12.70 3.92 -8.63
N SER A 176 -13.34 4.91 -7.98
CA SER A 176 -13.93 4.75 -6.64
C SER A 176 -15.46 4.69 -6.57
N HIS A 177 -16.20 5.03 -7.64
CA HIS A 177 -17.68 5.06 -7.57
C HIS A 177 -18.40 4.42 -8.75
N SER A 178 -17.82 4.42 -9.94
CA SER A 178 -18.50 4.02 -11.19
C SER A 178 -17.87 2.80 -11.85
N PRO A 179 -18.67 1.92 -12.49
CA PRO A 179 -20.12 1.70 -12.33
C PRO A 179 -20.52 0.86 -11.10
N VAL A 180 -19.56 0.64 -10.21
CA VAL A 180 -19.51 -0.57 -9.41
C VAL A 180 -18.92 -0.12 -8.05
N SER A 181 -19.72 0.36 -7.11
CA SER A 181 -19.26 0.71 -5.75
C SER A 181 -20.33 0.33 -4.74
N SER A 182 -19.92 -0.28 -3.62
CA SER A 182 -20.84 -0.60 -2.51
C SER A 182 -21.24 0.62 -1.69
N ALA A 183 -20.55 1.74 -1.86
CA ALA A 183 -20.81 3.03 -1.20
C ALA A 183 -20.62 4.18 -2.21
N PRO A 184 -21.52 4.32 -3.20
CA PRO A 184 -21.29 5.22 -4.34
C PRO A 184 -21.29 6.71 -3.96
N GLY A 185 -21.86 7.09 -2.82
CA GLY A 185 -21.84 8.47 -2.33
C GLY A 185 -22.31 9.50 -3.37
N VAL A 186 -21.74 10.71 -3.30
CA VAL A 186 -21.88 11.76 -4.33
C VAL A 186 -20.70 11.69 -5.29
N PHE A 187 -20.99 11.54 -6.58
CA PHE A 187 -20.00 11.55 -7.66
C PHE A 187 -19.20 12.86 -7.72
N HIS A 188 -17.88 12.73 -7.81
CA HIS A 188 -16.88 13.77 -7.98
C HIS A 188 -15.81 13.41 -9.05
N PRO A 189 -16.16 13.46 -10.35
CA PRO A 189 -15.38 12.83 -11.43
C PRO A 189 -14.07 13.55 -11.75
N GLY A 190 -13.90 14.77 -11.25
CA GLY A 190 -12.71 15.59 -11.44
C GLY A 190 -11.83 15.72 -10.19
N THR A 191 -12.15 15.03 -9.09
CA THR A 191 -11.44 15.23 -7.82
C THR A 191 -11.02 13.93 -7.18
N SER A 192 -9.86 13.96 -6.55
CA SER A 192 -9.34 12.91 -5.68
C SER A 192 -8.68 13.54 -4.46
N TYR A 193 -8.43 12.73 -3.43
CA TYR A 193 -8.04 13.20 -2.12
C TYR A 193 -6.88 12.36 -1.61
N ALA A 194 -5.81 13.01 -1.15
CA ALA A 194 -4.68 12.35 -0.52
C ALA A 194 -4.40 12.92 0.87
N ILE A 195 -3.78 12.10 1.70
CA ILE A 195 -3.19 12.45 2.98
C ILE A 195 -1.76 11.95 2.93
N VAL A 196 -0.79 12.79 3.27
CA VAL A 196 0.62 12.41 3.37
C VAL A 196 1.21 12.92 4.68
N ALA A 197 2.08 12.12 5.30
CA ALA A 197 2.79 12.46 6.52
C ALA A 197 4.14 11.71 6.57
N PRO A 198 5.20 12.24 7.20
CA PRO A 198 5.23 13.50 7.91
C PRO A 198 5.39 14.67 6.91
N VAL A 199 4.84 15.83 7.23
CA VAL A 199 5.11 17.07 6.50
C VAL A 199 5.46 18.16 7.49
N THR A 200 6.69 18.67 7.40
CA THR A 200 7.18 19.77 8.22
C THR A 200 8.01 20.73 7.38
N ALA A 201 8.40 21.87 7.94
CA ALA A 201 9.36 22.76 7.27
C ALA A 201 10.72 22.07 7.03
N ALA A 202 11.10 21.13 7.89
CA ALA A 202 12.34 20.36 7.76
C ALA A 202 12.21 19.13 6.86
N ASN A 203 10.99 18.66 6.60
CA ASN A 203 10.74 17.56 5.65
C ASN A 203 9.47 17.88 4.83
N PRO A 204 9.58 18.76 3.81
CA PRO A 204 8.43 19.18 3.03
C PRO A 204 8.07 18.15 1.98
N PHE A 205 6.76 17.95 1.78
CA PHE A 205 6.20 17.19 0.67
C PHE A 205 5.69 18.15 -0.40
N VAL A 206 6.04 17.89 -1.66
CA VAL A 206 5.63 18.69 -2.81
C VAL A 206 4.77 17.82 -3.72
N PRO A 207 3.45 18.10 -3.83
CA PRO A 207 2.61 17.37 -4.77
C PRO A 207 3.07 17.58 -6.20
N ALA A 208 3.22 16.49 -6.95
CA ALA A 208 3.73 16.54 -8.32
C ALA A 208 3.08 15.45 -9.18
N ALA A 209 3.00 15.70 -10.48
CA ALA A 209 2.59 14.73 -11.48
C ALA A 209 3.84 14.07 -12.10
N LEU A 210 4.21 12.92 -11.56
CA LEU A 210 5.40 12.17 -11.95
C LEU A 210 4.96 10.92 -12.75
N PRO A 211 5.33 10.79 -14.04
CA PRO A 211 5.09 9.54 -14.76
C PRO A 211 5.92 8.41 -14.13
N TYR A 212 5.35 7.20 -14.08
CA TYR A 212 6.05 6.03 -13.56
C TYR A 212 6.70 5.26 -14.71
N GLY A 213 8.03 5.08 -14.66
CA GLY A 213 8.79 4.44 -15.73
C GLY A 213 8.73 2.90 -15.75
N SER A 214 9.22 2.30 -16.83
CA SER A 214 9.32 0.85 -17.04
C SER A 214 10.61 0.24 -16.49
N GLY A 215 10.63 -1.08 -16.24
CA GLY A 215 11.83 -1.82 -15.87
C GLY A 215 11.58 -3.31 -15.67
N PRO A 216 12.62 -4.17 -15.74
CA PRO A 216 12.52 -5.56 -15.29
C PRO A 216 12.21 -5.63 -13.79
N LEU A 217 11.54 -6.69 -13.35
CA LEU A 217 11.45 -6.97 -11.91
C LEU A 217 12.75 -7.61 -11.46
N LEU A 218 13.44 -6.99 -10.49
CA LEU A 218 14.80 -7.39 -10.11
C LEU A 218 14.85 -8.43 -8.98
N ALA A 219 13.88 -8.40 -8.06
CA ALA A 219 13.80 -9.29 -6.90
C ALA A 219 12.47 -9.09 -6.16
N GLU A 220 12.42 -9.67 -4.95
CA GLU A 220 11.37 -9.68 -3.93
C GLU A 220 10.46 -10.90 -4.03
N ALA A 221 9.20 -10.80 -3.60
CA ALA A 221 8.37 -11.94 -3.36
C ALA A 221 6.87 -11.66 -3.50
N MET A 222 6.12 -12.75 -3.62
CA MET A 222 4.68 -12.76 -3.46
C MET A 222 4.32 -13.67 -2.30
N ARG A 223 3.18 -13.41 -1.67
CA ARG A 223 2.75 -14.20 -0.52
C ARG A 223 1.24 -14.27 -0.44
N PRO A 224 0.64 -15.45 -0.26
CA PRO A 224 -0.74 -15.52 0.16
C PRO A 224 -0.87 -14.98 1.59
N ALA A 225 -1.71 -13.97 1.75
CA ALA A 225 -2.03 -13.37 3.04
C ALA A 225 -3.08 -14.18 3.82
N MET A 226 -3.59 -15.27 3.22
CA MET A 226 -4.64 -16.14 3.76
C MET A 226 -4.39 -16.46 5.25
N PRO A 227 -5.13 -15.80 6.16
CA PRO A 227 -5.01 -16.12 7.56
C PRO A 227 -5.71 -17.45 7.78
N VAL A 228 -5.07 -18.41 8.44
CA VAL A 228 -5.86 -19.34 9.25
C VAL A 228 -6.44 -18.48 10.38
N PRO A 229 -7.76 -18.23 10.43
CA PRO A 229 -8.33 -17.25 11.35
C PRO A 229 -7.93 -17.55 12.80
N GLY A 230 -7.46 -16.51 13.52
CA GLY A 230 -7.00 -16.66 14.90
C GLY A 230 -5.60 -17.25 15.05
N THR A 231 -4.82 -17.37 13.98
CA THR A 231 -3.41 -17.79 14.05
C THR A 231 -2.45 -16.68 13.61
N ILE A 232 -1.23 -16.77 14.12
CA ILE A 232 -0.09 -15.93 13.73
C ILE A 232 0.78 -16.60 12.64
N LEU A 233 0.35 -17.76 12.13
CA LEU A 233 1.11 -18.54 11.18
C LEU A 233 0.94 -17.97 9.78
N CYS A 234 2.05 -17.56 9.20
CA CYS A 234 2.16 -17.07 7.84
C CYS A 234 2.55 -18.18 6.89
N GLN A 235 2.36 -17.95 5.60
CA GLN A 235 3.16 -18.66 4.61
C GLN A 235 4.48 -17.93 4.40
N HIS A 236 5.50 -18.70 4.09
CA HIS A 236 6.77 -18.17 3.65
C HIS A 236 6.61 -17.36 2.35
N GLU A 237 7.49 -16.39 2.16
CA GLU A 237 7.50 -15.57 0.95
C GLU A 237 7.96 -16.37 -0.26
N GLU A 238 7.25 -16.30 -1.38
CA GLU A 238 7.70 -16.88 -2.64
C GLU A 238 8.50 -15.87 -3.44
N ALA A 239 9.81 -16.09 -3.56
CA ALA A 239 10.67 -15.20 -4.32
C ALA A 239 10.21 -15.10 -5.79
N ILE A 240 10.27 -13.90 -6.36
CA ILE A 240 10.01 -13.62 -7.77
C ILE A 240 11.24 -14.03 -8.59
N SER A 241 11.03 -14.92 -9.56
CA SER A 241 12.07 -15.39 -10.48
C SER A 241 12.33 -14.43 -11.65
N GLY A 242 11.34 -13.60 -11.97
CA GLY A 242 11.43 -12.59 -13.00
C GLY A 242 10.08 -11.96 -13.30
N GLY A 243 10.13 -10.93 -14.14
CA GLY A 243 8.94 -10.19 -14.55
C GLY A 243 9.32 -8.88 -15.22
N LEU A 244 8.31 -8.08 -15.52
CA LEU A 244 8.51 -6.73 -16.00
C LEU A 244 7.38 -5.82 -15.56
N GLN A 245 7.72 -4.55 -15.49
CA GLN A 245 6.78 -3.45 -15.53
C GLN A 245 6.99 -2.64 -16.80
N PHE A 246 5.91 -2.43 -17.55
CA PHE A 246 5.93 -1.66 -18.78
C PHE A 246 4.89 -0.55 -18.75
N GLN A 247 5.33 0.70 -18.79
CA GLN A 247 4.47 1.87 -18.90
C GLN A 247 3.85 1.91 -20.30
N LEU A 248 2.53 1.87 -20.33
CA LEU A 248 1.72 1.93 -21.55
C LEU A 248 1.40 3.37 -21.96
N GLY A 249 1.32 4.25 -20.97
CA GLY A 249 1.10 5.68 -21.18
C GLY A 249 0.82 6.42 -19.88
N SER A 250 0.76 7.74 -19.96
CA SER A 250 0.42 8.61 -18.83
C SER A 250 -0.58 9.68 -19.22
N ALA A 251 -1.54 9.95 -18.33
CA ALA A 251 -2.57 10.95 -18.52
C ALA A 251 -3.17 11.37 -17.16
N CYS A 252 -4.06 12.35 -17.19
CA CYS A 252 -4.99 12.63 -16.13
C CYS A 252 -6.20 11.73 -16.35
N ALA A 253 -6.62 10.96 -15.35
CA ALA A 253 -7.82 10.15 -15.44
C ALA A 253 -9.08 10.84 -14.87
N CYS A 254 -8.90 11.99 -14.22
CA CYS A 254 -9.91 12.66 -13.39
C CYS A 254 -9.99 14.18 -13.66
N PRO A 255 -10.54 14.67 -14.80
CA PRO A 255 -11.14 13.93 -15.91
C PRO A 255 -10.08 13.45 -16.93
N LEU A 256 -10.48 12.62 -17.89
CA LEU A 256 -9.55 12.16 -18.93
C LEU A 256 -8.95 13.34 -19.71
N SER A 257 -7.66 13.58 -19.55
CA SER A 257 -6.91 14.65 -20.21
C SER A 257 -5.44 14.28 -20.35
N PHE A 258 -4.81 14.63 -21.47
CA PHE A 258 -3.37 14.42 -21.67
C PHE A 258 -2.51 15.58 -21.16
N ALA A 259 -3.12 16.59 -20.51
CA ALA A 259 -2.41 17.79 -20.05
C ALA A 259 -1.57 17.57 -18.77
N SER A 260 -1.86 16.52 -17.98
CA SER A 260 -1.14 16.19 -16.75
C SER A 260 -0.83 14.70 -16.72
N PRO A 261 0.43 14.27 -16.48
CA PRO A 261 0.79 12.85 -16.42
C PRO A 261 0.60 12.25 -15.01
N MET A 262 -0.38 12.73 -14.23
CA MET A 262 -0.59 12.29 -12.85
C MET A 262 -0.85 10.79 -12.71
N HIS A 263 -1.49 10.17 -13.70
CA HIS A 263 -1.76 8.73 -13.72
C HIS A 263 -0.89 8.07 -14.80
N SER A 264 -0.28 6.93 -14.47
CA SER A 264 0.43 6.08 -15.42
C SER A 264 -0.27 4.72 -15.51
N ALA A 265 -0.58 4.29 -16.72
CA ALA A 265 -1.06 2.93 -16.99
C ALA A 265 0.15 2.02 -17.20
N ASN A 266 0.21 0.91 -16.47
CA ASN A 266 1.34 -0.01 -16.47
C ASN A 266 0.86 -1.46 -16.63
N LEU A 267 1.56 -2.23 -17.47
CA LEU A 267 1.50 -3.68 -17.42
C LEU A 267 2.55 -4.15 -16.40
N LEU A 268 2.09 -4.64 -15.26
CA LEU A 268 2.92 -5.31 -14.26
C LEU A 268 2.68 -6.81 -14.34
N GLN A 269 3.74 -7.60 -14.51
CA GLN A 269 3.65 -9.06 -14.51
C GLN A 269 4.91 -9.70 -13.92
N GLY A 270 4.75 -10.84 -13.26
CA GLY A 270 5.85 -11.58 -12.67
C GLY A 270 5.52 -13.04 -12.41
N THR A 271 6.58 -13.83 -12.25
CA THR A 271 6.52 -15.26 -11.93
C THR A 271 7.29 -15.53 -10.64
N GLY A 272 6.73 -16.39 -9.80
CA GLY A 272 7.39 -16.87 -8.60
C GLY A 272 8.42 -17.97 -8.89
N THR A 273 9.00 -18.51 -7.84
CA THR A 273 10.03 -19.55 -7.88
C THR A 273 9.50 -20.93 -7.49
N CYS A 274 8.26 -21.02 -7.00
CA CYS A 274 7.77 -22.22 -6.35
C CYS A 274 6.76 -22.97 -7.21
N PRO A 275 7.13 -24.13 -7.75
CA PRO A 275 6.21 -24.92 -8.54
C PRO A 275 5.23 -25.68 -7.64
N ASN A 276 3.99 -25.81 -8.10
CA ASN A 276 3.05 -26.79 -7.58
C ASN A 276 3.43 -28.22 -8.02
N THR A 277 2.60 -29.21 -7.67
CA THR A 277 2.83 -30.63 -8.03
C THR A 277 2.87 -30.91 -9.53
N ALA A 278 2.34 -30.01 -10.37
CA ALA A 278 2.38 -30.08 -11.83
C ALA A 278 3.57 -29.30 -12.43
N GLY A 279 4.44 -28.70 -11.62
CA GLY A 279 5.58 -27.91 -12.10
C GLY A 279 5.24 -26.46 -12.45
N ILE A 280 4.05 -25.97 -12.12
CA ILE A 280 3.59 -24.60 -12.45
C ILE A 280 3.87 -23.68 -11.27
N THR A 281 4.62 -22.60 -11.50
CA THR A 281 4.95 -21.60 -10.48
C THR A 281 3.85 -20.56 -10.28
N SER A 282 3.83 -19.87 -9.14
CA SER A 282 2.94 -18.72 -8.96
C SER A 282 3.19 -17.66 -10.02
N SER A 283 2.18 -16.87 -10.33
CA SER A 283 2.32 -15.75 -11.27
C SER A 283 1.27 -14.69 -11.02
N PHE A 284 1.59 -13.46 -11.38
CA PHE A 284 0.62 -12.38 -11.41
C PHE A 284 0.77 -11.59 -12.70
N GLN A 285 -0.34 -11.07 -13.20
CA GLN A 285 -0.34 -10.16 -14.33
C GLN A 285 -1.49 -9.17 -14.17
N ALA A 286 -1.18 -7.89 -14.24
CA ALA A 286 -2.18 -6.84 -14.41
C ALA A 286 -2.91 -7.10 -15.73
N ILE A 287 -4.24 -7.04 -15.73
CA ILE A 287 -5.07 -7.25 -16.91
C ILE A 287 -5.98 -6.06 -17.15
N ASN A 288 -6.32 -5.84 -18.41
CA ASN A 288 -7.36 -4.89 -18.79
C ASN A 288 -8.71 -5.60 -18.81
N VAL A 289 -9.63 -5.20 -17.94
CA VAL A 289 -11.00 -5.74 -17.91
C VAL A 289 -11.92 -4.80 -18.71
N PRO A 290 -12.54 -5.27 -19.81
CA PRO A 290 -13.44 -4.44 -20.60
C PRO A 290 -14.55 -3.80 -19.75
N GLY A 291 -14.77 -2.50 -19.95
CA GLY A 291 -15.78 -1.73 -19.20
C GLY A 291 -15.33 -1.26 -17.81
N GLN A 292 -14.12 -1.62 -17.37
CA GLN A 292 -13.53 -1.13 -16.13
C GLN A 292 -12.56 0.04 -16.39
N PRO A 293 -12.35 0.92 -15.41
CA PRO A 293 -11.48 2.08 -15.55
C PRO A 293 -9.99 1.73 -15.61
N TRP A 294 -9.60 0.59 -15.05
CA TRP A 294 -8.22 0.13 -14.95
C TRP A 294 -7.75 -0.42 -16.29
N ILE A 295 -7.00 0.41 -17.03
CA ILE A 295 -6.22 -0.06 -18.18
C ILE A 295 -4.95 -0.69 -17.57
N PHE A 296 -5.04 -1.97 -17.20
CA PHE A 296 -4.03 -2.70 -16.43
C PHE A 296 -3.86 -2.14 -15.01
N GLU A 297 -2.64 -1.88 -14.56
CA GLU A 297 -2.37 -1.20 -13.29
C GLU A 297 -2.31 0.32 -13.52
N ILE A 298 -3.00 1.08 -12.68
CA ILE A 298 -2.94 2.54 -12.65
C ILE A 298 -2.12 2.96 -11.44
N LYS A 299 -1.06 3.72 -11.69
CA LYS A 299 -0.24 4.37 -10.66
C LYS A 299 -0.53 5.85 -10.64
N THR A 300 -0.98 6.37 -9.51
CA THR A 300 -1.34 7.77 -9.33
C THR A 300 -0.27 8.48 -8.53
N SER A 301 0.41 9.43 -9.15
CA SER A 301 1.46 10.24 -8.52
C SER A 301 0.86 11.16 -7.47
N LEU A 302 1.39 11.09 -6.26
CA LEU A 302 1.05 12.03 -5.19
C LEU A 302 2.04 13.19 -5.14
N GLY A 303 3.33 12.91 -5.33
CA GLY A 303 4.41 13.89 -5.23
C GLY A 303 5.67 13.27 -4.64
N ASN A 304 6.49 14.09 -3.98
CA ASN A 304 7.67 13.61 -3.28
C ASN A 304 7.98 14.42 -2.02
N TRP A 305 8.55 13.76 -1.01
CA TRP A 305 9.36 14.43 -0.01
C TRP A 305 10.63 14.95 -0.68
N THR A 306 11.16 16.08 -0.19
CA THR A 306 12.21 16.83 -0.92
C THR A 306 13.47 17.07 -0.08
N ASN A 307 13.59 16.48 1.12
CA ASN A 307 14.78 16.66 1.94
C ASN A 307 15.65 15.39 1.97
N PRO A 308 16.75 15.32 1.18
CA PRO A 308 17.60 14.14 1.14
C PRO A 308 18.42 13.92 2.42
N VAL A 309 18.63 14.94 3.26
CA VAL A 309 19.44 14.84 4.51
C VAL A 309 18.55 15.02 5.75
N GLY A 310 17.24 15.01 5.56
CA GLY A 310 16.25 15.28 6.60
C GLY A 310 15.94 14.06 7.46
N PRO A 311 14.89 14.19 8.30
CA PRO A 311 14.21 13.05 8.89
C PRO A 311 13.69 12.07 7.82
N PHE A 312 13.38 10.84 8.24
CA PHE A 312 12.72 9.84 7.40
C PHE A 312 11.44 10.42 6.75
N PRO A 313 11.10 10.10 5.48
CA PRO A 313 11.72 9.10 4.58
C PRO A 313 12.80 9.63 3.62
N GLY A 314 13.31 10.85 3.81
CA GLY A 314 14.28 11.45 2.87
C GLY A 314 13.65 12.02 1.59
N ASP A 315 14.40 12.06 0.48
CA ASP A 315 13.88 12.47 -0.84
C ASP A 315 13.19 11.27 -1.52
N GLU A 316 11.98 10.94 -1.07
CA GLU A 316 11.20 9.82 -1.60
C GLU A 316 10.02 10.30 -2.46
N ALA A 317 9.89 9.78 -3.67
CA ALA A 317 8.74 9.98 -4.54
C ALA A 317 7.69 8.90 -4.33
N LEU A 318 6.41 9.27 -4.42
CA LEU A 318 5.29 8.43 -3.99
C LEU A 318 4.18 8.38 -5.03
N TRP A 319 3.73 7.15 -5.30
CA TRP A 319 2.53 6.82 -6.04
C TRP A 319 1.64 5.88 -5.23
N VAL A 320 0.34 5.95 -5.49
CA VAL A 320 -0.62 4.94 -5.06
C VAL A 320 -1.06 4.12 -6.25
N ASP A 321 -1.17 2.82 -6.05
CA ASP A 321 -1.33 1.85 -7.12
C ASP A 321 -2.68 1.16 -6.99
N GLU A 322 -3.35 0.96 -8.12
CA GLU A 322 -4.59 0.19 -8.17
C GLU A 322 -4.74 -0.54 -9.51
N GLY A 323 -5.26 -1.76 -9.49
CA GLY A 323 -5.46 -2.51 -10.72
C GLY A 323 -6.11 -3.86 -10.51
N VAL A 324 -6.49 -4.49 -11.64
CA VAL A 324 -7.03 -5.84 -11.66
C VAL A 324 -5.95 -6.79 -12.14
N PHE A 325 -5.76 -7.90 -11.42
CA PHE A 325 -4.73 -8.88 -11.69
C PHE A 325 -5.35 -10.26 -11.86
N ASP A 326 -4.89 -10.99 -12.88
CA ASP A 326 -4.94 -12.44 -12.87
C ASP A 326 -3.78 -12.95 -11.99
N TYR A 327 -4.10 -13.75 -10.99
CA TYR A 327 -3.17 -14.25 -10.00
C TYR A 327 -3.28 -15.77 -9.92
N PHE A 328 -2.16 -16.45 -10.08
CA PHE A 328 -2.02 -17.88 -9.89
C PHE A 328 -1.19 -18.14 -8.62
N ASP A 329 -1.77 -18.84 -7.65
CA ASP A 329 -1.12 -19.29 -6.42
C ASP A 329 -0.75 -20.78 -6.54
N SER A 330 0.56 -21.08 -6.60
CA SER A 330 1.06 -22.46 -6.67
C SER A 330 0.95 -23.20 -5.34
N CYS A 331 0.82 -22.47 -4.23
CA CYS A 331 0.67 -23.00 -2.88
C CYS A 331 -0.80 -23.24 -2.50
N ALA A 332 -1.76 -22.79 -3.32
CA ALA A 332 -3.16 -23.09 -3.13
C ALA A 332 -3.42 -24.60 -3.25
N SER A 333 -4.14 -25.17 -2.29
CA SER A 333 -4.59 -26.58 -2.36
C SER A 333 -5.54 -26.77 -3.55
N ALA A 334 -5.58 -27.97 -4.16
CA ALA A 334 -6.44 -28.27 -5.31
C ALA A 334 -7.96 -28.04 -5.11
N ALA A 335 -8.41 -27.80 -3.86
CA ALA A 335 -9.78 -27.41 -3.54
C ALA A 335 -10.05 -25.90 -3.73
N ALA A 336 -9.01 -25.07 -3.73
CA ALA A 336 -9.07 -23.66 -4.14
C ALA A 336 -8.66 -23.58 -5.61
N ALA A 337 -9.40 -22.83 -6.43
CA ALA A 337 -8.96 -22.58 -7.81
C ALA A 337 -7.62 -21.83 -7.74
N PRO A 338 -6.53 -22.36 -8.33
CA PRO A 338 -5.21 -21.77 -8.16
C PRO A 338 -5.12 -20.43 -8.91
N SER A 339 -5.91 -20.23 -9.97
CA SER A 339 -6.09 -18.94 -10.62
C SER A 339 -7.24 -18.15 -10.01
N SER A 340 -7.08 -16.83 -9.94
CA SER A 340 -8.09 -15.90 -9.45
C SER A 340 -7.93 -14.50 -10.02
N LEU A 341 -9.05 -13.82 -10.19
CA LEU A 341 -9.09 -12.40 -10.49
C LEU A 341 -9.10 -11.61 -9.19
N ASN A 342 -8.19 -10.67 -9.03
CA ASN A 342 -8.06 -9.88 -7.81
C ASN A 342 -7.99 -8.39 -8.13
N VAL A 343 -8.59 -7.56 -7.28
CA VAL A 343 -8.35 -6.12 -7.29
C VAL A 343 -7.29 -5.82 -6.25
N PHE A 344 -6.17 -5.25 -6.68
CA PHE A 344 -5.06 -4.86 -5.82
C PHE A 344 -5.05 -3.36 -5.60
N TYR A 345 -4.66 -2.96 -4.40
CA TYR A 345 -4.35 -1.60 -4.01
C TYR A 345 -2.99 -1.58 -3.31
N GLY A 346 -2.27 -0.48 -3.44
CA GLY A 346 -1.00 -0.35 -2.74
C GLY A 346 -0.27 0.93 -3.08
N VAL A 347 1.06 0.86 -3.08
CA VAL A 347 1.94 2.01 -3.31
C VAL A 347 3.17 1.63 -4.11
N SER A 348 3.69 2.61 -4.82
CA SER A 348 5.07 2.58 -5.30
C SER A 348 5.85 3.73 -4.68
N THR A 349 7.08 3.46 -4.28
CA THR A 349 8.03 4.48 -3.87
C THR A 349 9.28 4.45 -4.73
N ARG A 350 9.93 5.61 -4.89
CA ARG A 350 11.22 5.74 -5.58
C ARG A 350 12.14 6.66 -4.81
N ARG A 351 13.43 6.36 -4.82
CA ARG A 351 14.47 7.08 -4.08
C ARG A 351 14.30 6.88 -2.56
N GLY A 352 14.35 7.95 -1.78
CA GLY A 352 14.47 7.87 -0.33
C GLY A 352 15.94 7.77 0.10
N PHE A 353 16.18 7.08 1.21
CA PHE A 353 17.53 6.75 1.64
C PHE A 353 18.04 5.48 0.98
N ASN A 354 19.37 5.30 0.99
CA ASN A 354 19.97 4.14 0.34
C ASN A 354 19.56 2.85 1.04
N VAL A 355 19.01 1.90 0.27
CA VAL A 355 18.45 0.68 0.81
C VAL A 355 19.47 -0.46 0.83
N LEU A 356 19.49 -1.22 1.93
CA LEU A 356 20.29 -2.42 2.11
C LEU A 356 19.38 -3.62 2.45
N PRO A 357 19.63 -4.80 1.83
CA PRO A 357 18.94 -6.04 2.19
C PRO A 357 19.20 -6.49 3.62
N ILE A 358 18.15 -6.98 4.29
CA ILE A 358 18.27 -7.77 5.53
C ILE A 358 18.49 -9.25 5.18
N ASP A 359 17.72 -9.78 4.24
CA ASP A 359 17.79 -11.14 3.73
C ASP A 359 18.48 -11.21 2.35
N PRO A 360 19.04 -12.36 1.92
CA PRO A 360 19.74 -12.48 0.64
C PRO A 360 18.78 -12.22 -0.54
N GLY A 361 18.79 -10.97 -1.01
CA GLY A 361 17.99 -10.48 -2.11
C GLY A 361 18.51 -9.11 -2.58
N PHE A 362 18.12 -8.69 -3.77
CA PHE A 362 18.43 -7.35 -4.27
C PHE A 362 17.36 -6.39 -3.72
N ILE A 363 17.75 -5.35 -2.98
CA ILE A 363 16.84 -4.27 -2.63
C ILE A 363 17.28 -2.99 -3.32
N ASN A 364 16.31 -2.32 -3.94
CA ASN A 364 16.43 -1.02 -4.58
C ASN A 364 15.55 -0.02 -3.83
N GLU A 365 15.83 1.26 -4.07
CA GLU A 365 15.03 2.41 -3.68
C GLU A 365 13.69 2.50 -4.45
N ASN A 366 13.46 1.64 -5.46
CA ASN A 366 12.28 1.68 -6.32
C ASN A 366 11.36 0.48 -6.05
N MET A 367 10.47 0.67 -5.08
CA MET A 367 9.62 -0.37 -4.50
C MET A 367 8.19 -0.29 -5.04
N ILE A 368 7.56 -1.44 -5.22
CA ILE A 368 6.13 -1.60 -5.55
C ILE A 368 5.56 -2.59 -4.55
N ASP A 369 4.53 -2.21 -3.81
CA ASP A 369 3.86 -3.05 -2.81
C ASP A 369 2.36 -3.02 -3.08
N LEU A 370 1.74 -4.20 -3.27
CA LEU A 370 0.31 -4.36 -3.55
C LEU A 370 -0.33 -5.40 -2.63
N ALA A 371 -1.54 -5.11 -2.16
CA ALA A 371 -2.39 -6.00 -1.39
C ALA A 371 -3.74 -6.18 -2.09
N SER A 372 -4.20 -7.42 -2.21
CA SER A 372 -5.54 -7.66 -2.74
C SER A 372 -6.61 -7.14 -1.78
N ASN A 373 -7.69 -6.63 -2.33
CA ASN A 373 -8.90 -6.28 -1.60
C ASN A 373 -10.08 -7.13 -2.07
N PHE A 374 -10.16 -7.42 -3.36
CA PHE A 374 -11.18 -8.31 -3.90
C PHE A 374 -10.53 -9.59 -4.43
N HIS A 375 -11.22 -10.71 -4.29
CA HIS A 375 -10.78 -12.02 -4.76
C HIS A 375 -11.95 -12.77 -5.40
N LEU A 376 -11.78 -13.20 -6.65
CA LEU A 376 -12.72 -14.02 -7.39
C LEU A 376 -11.98 -15.25 -7.93
N PRO A 377 -12.22 -16.46 -7.38
CA PRO A 377 -11.65 -17.69 -7.91
C PRO A 377 -12.02 -17.90 -9.39
N ALA A 378 -11.13 -18.54 -10.15
CA ALA A 378 -11.43 -18.88 -11.54
C ALA A 378 -12.73 -19.70 -11.67
N GLY A 379 -13.56 -19.33 -12.66
CA GLY A 379 -14.90 -19.90 -12.84
C GLY A 379 -15.98 -19.32 -11.91
N GLY A 380 -15.61 -18.45 -10.96
CA GLY A 380 -16.56 -17.68 -10.17
C GLY A 380 -17.34 -16.69 -11.04
N VAL A 381 -18.61 -16.49 -10.71
CA VAL A 381 -19.43 -15.44 -11.35
C VAL A 381 -18.94 -14.09 -10.85
N PRO A 382 -18.50 -13.16 -11.73
CA PRO A 382 -18.12 -11.83 -11.31
C PRO A 382 -19.35 -11.11 -10.75
N VAL A 383 -19.43 -11.01 -9.43
CA VAL A 383 -20.31 -10.03 -8.78
C VAL A 383 -19.48 -8.75 -8.67
N LEU A 384 -19.31 -8.06 -9.80
CA LEU A 384 -18.64 -6.78 -9.85
C LEU A 384 -19.66 -5.65 -9.53
N PRO A 385 -19.58 -5.03 -8.33
CA PRO A 385 -18.58 -5.32 -7.31
C PRO A 385 -19.04 -5.20 -5.86
N ALA A 386 -18.11 -5.64 -5.02
CA ALA A 386 -17.86 -5.06 -3.71
C ALA A 386 -16.51 -4.32 -3.73
N THR A 387 -16.35 -3.31 -4.60
CA THR A 387 -15.20 -2.39 -4.60
C THR A 387 -15.56 -1.15 -3.78
N ASN A 388 -14.56 -0.54 -3.15
CA ASN A 388 -14.70 0.61 -2.23
C ASN A 388 -15.36 0.30 -0.89
N THR A 389 -15.17 -0.93 -0.41
CA THR A 389 -15.21 -1.27 1.01
C THR A 389 -13.97 -2.08 1.35
N VAL A 390 -13.55 -2.00 2.60
CA VAL A 390 -12.42 -2.80 3.08
C VAL A 390 -12.83 -4.27 3.14
N LEU A 391 -12.05 -5.10 2.44
CA LEU A 391 -12.18 -6.55 2.44
C LEU A 391 -10.85 -7.19 2.88
N PRO A 392 -10.87 -8.44 3.36
CA PRO A 392 -9.65 -9.14 3.75
C PRO A 392 -8.67 -9.31 2.57
N THR A 393 -7.40 -9.13 2.85
CA THR A 393 -6.32 -9.38 1.89
C THR A 393 -6.08 -10.87 1.75
N GLN A 394 -6.02 -11.34 0.51
CA GLN A 394 -5.74 -12.74 0.17
C GLN A 394 -4.33 -12.95 -0.37
N TYR A 395 -3.79 -11.96 -1.08
CA TYR A 395 -2.49 -12.02 -1.72
C TYR A 395 -1.76 -10.70 -1.57
N LEU A 396 -0.43 -10.79 -1.45
CA LEU A 396 0.50 -9.68 -1.45
C LEU A 396 1.47 -9.87 -2.62
N ILE A 397 1.79 -8.76 -3.29
CA ILE A 397 2.84 -8.68 -4.31
C ILE A 397 3.75 -7.55 -3.86
N TYR A 398 5.03 -7.80 -3.72
CA TYR A 398 6.01 -6.76 -3.49
C TYR A 398 7.18 -7.03 -4.43
N THR A 399 7.54 -6.03 -5.23
CA THR A 399 8.59 -6.12 -6.24
C THR A 399 9.38 -4.83 -6.42
N ASN A 400 10.62 -4.98 -6.88
CA ASN A 400 11.53 -3.87 -7.18
C ASN A 400 11.68 -3.69 -8.69
N ILE A 401 11.89 -2.46 -9.14
CA ILE A 401 12.39 -2.13 -10.48
C ILE A 401 13.76 -1.45 -10.37
N PRO A 402 14.59 -1.37 -11.43
CA PRO A 402 15.91 -0.72 -11.39
C PRO A 402 15.86 0.78 -11.13
#